data_AF-A0A535CM95-F1
#
_entry.id   AF-A0A535CM95-F1
#
_cell.length_a   1.000
_cell.length_b   1.000
_cell.length_c   1.000
_cell.angle_alpha   90.00
_cell.angle_beta   90.00
_cell.angle_gamma   90.00
#
_symmetry.space_group_name_H-M   'P 1'
#
loop_
_entity.id
_entity.type
_entity.pdbx_description
1 polymer ?
#
loop_
_entity_poly.entity_id
_entity_poly.type
_entity_poly.pdbx_seq_one_letter_code
_entity_poly.pdbx_strand_id
1 'polypeptide(L)' 'MSEAREAGIHYIAAGHYATEVFGVRAIGDLLAERFSVEHTFIDIPNPV' A
#
# COMPACT_ATOMS: atom_id res chain seq x y z
N MET A 1 -21.17 -1.50 0.92
CA MET A 1 -21.64 -0.21 1.48
C MET A 1 -22.91 -0.34 2.31
N SER A 2 -23.93 -1.10 1.86
CA SER A 2 -25.19 -1.29 2.63
C SER A 2 -24.91 -1.82 4.04
N GLU A 3 -24.09 -2.86 4.16
CA GLU A 3 -23.74 -3.48 5.44
C GLU A 3 -23.07 -2.49 6.40
N ALA A 4 -22.10 -1.71 5.93
CA ALA A 4 -21.45 -0.68 6.75
C ALA A 4 -22.45 0.40 7.20
N ARG A 5 -23.38 0.80 6.32
CA ARG A 5 -24.41 1.80 6.65
C ARG A 5 -25.42 1.29 7.67
N GLU A 6 -25.89 0.05 7.51
CA GLU A 6 -26.82 -0.62 8.41
C GLU A 6 -26.20 -0.88 9.78
N ALA A 7 -24.90 -1.21 9.82
CA ALA A 7 -24.14 -1.43 11.04
C ALA A 7 -23.65 -0.14 11.72
N GLY A 8 -23.85 1.04 11.11
CA GLY A 8 -23.34 2.31 11.64
C GLY A 8 -21.80 2.42 11.62
N ILE A 9 -21.13 1.70 10.73
CA ILE A 9 -19.67 1.65 10.60
C ILE A 9 -19.21 2.70 9.57
N HIS A 10 -18.21 3.50 9.95
CA HIS A 10 -17.50 4.34 8.98
C HIS A 10 -16.59 3.49 8.10
N TYR A 11 -16.78 3.56 6.79
CA TYR A 11 -16.01 2.82 5.81
C TYR A 11 -15.27 3.77 4.88
N ILE A 12 -14.00 3.47 4.61
CA ILE A 12 -13.14 4.22 3.70
C ILE A 12 -12.50 3.23 2.73
N ALA A 13 -12.82 3.36 1.43
CA ALA A 13 -12.09 2.70 0.36
C ALA A 13 -10.97 3.62 -0.12
N ALA A 14 -9.76 3.45 0.44
CA ALA A 14 -8.63 4.32 0.16
C ALA A 14 -7.86 3.96 -1.14
N GLY A 15 -8.34 2.98 -1.91
CA GLY A 15 -7.73 2.49 -3.15
C GLY A 15 -6.70 1.39 -2.87
N HIS A 16 -6.80 0.26 -3.57
CA HIS A 16 -5.96 -0.92 -3.34
C HIS A 16 -4.48 -0.59 -3.56
N TYR A 17 -4.16 -0.03 -4.74
CA TYR A 17 -2.82 0.47 -5.05
C TYR A 17 -2.28 1.42 -4.00
N ALA A 18 -3.07 2.47 -3.70
CA ALA A 18 -2.65 3.52 -2.78
C ALA A 18 -2.35 2.99 -1.37
N THR A 19 -3.01 1.91 -0.93
CA THR A 19 -2.79 1.33 0.40
C THR A 19 -1.72 0.24 0.45
N GLU A 20 -1.33 -0.35 -0.67
CA GLU A 20 -0.44 -1.53 -0.67
C GLU A 20 1.02 -1.23 -1.08
N VAL A 21 1.29 -0.06 -1.67
CA VAL A 21 2.65 0.34 -2.07
C VAL A 21 3.60 0.57 -0.89
N PHE A 22 3.08 0.84 0.31
CA PHE A 22 3.93 1.13 1.47
C PHE A 22 4.82 -0.06 1.87
N GLY A 23 4.28 -1.27 1.80
CA GLY A 23 4.99 -2.47 2.22
C GLY A 23 6.18 -2.79 1.32
N VAL A 24 5.99 -2.76 0.00
CA VAL A 24 7.07 -3.06 -0.96
C VAL A 24 8.19 -2.03 -0.90
N ARG A 25 7.86 -0.74 -0.67
CA ARG A 25 8.86 0.32 -0.47
C ARG A 25 9.71 0.06 0.78
N ALA A 26 9.06 -0.23 1.91
CA ALA A 26 9.75 -0.51 3.17
C ALA A 26 10.64 -1.76 3.09
N ILE A 27 10.22 -2.78 2.36
CA ILE A 27 11.04 -3.98 2.12
C ILE A 27 12.29 -3.62 1.30
N GLY A 28 12.17 -2.78 0.28
CA GLY A 28 13.33 -2.29 -0.48
C GLY A 28 14.38 -1.68 0.44
N ASP A 29 13.96 -0.73 1.27
CA ASP A 29 14.85 -0.02 2.21
C ASP A 29 15.50 -1.00 3.20
N LEU A 30 14.72 -1.95 3.74
CA LEU A 30 15.21 -2.99 4.67
C LEU A 30 16.27 -3.90 4.03
N LEU A 31 16.09 -4.24 2.74
CA LEU A 31 17.04 -5.07 2.02
C LEU A 31 18.33 -4.32 1.71
N ALA A 32 18.25 -3.04 1.32
CA ALA A 32 19.42 -2.19 1.13
C ALA A 32 20.27 -2.10 2.41
N GLU A 33 19.63 -1.85 3.55
CA GLU A 33 20.32 -1.75 4.85
C GLU A 33 21.03 -3.07 5.22
N ARG A 34 20.34 -4.20 5.08
CA ARG A 34 20.85 -5.50 5.55
C ARG A 34 21.88 -6.14 4.64
N PHE A 35 21.76 -5.92 3.34
CA PHE A 35 22.51 -6.67 2.33
C PHE A 35 23.38 -5.77 1.44
N SER A 36 23.40 -4.46 1.66
CA SER A 36 24.16 -3.49 0.85
C SER A 36 23.83 -3.59 -0.65
N VAL A 37 22.56 -3.82 -0.97
CA VAL A 37 22.04 -3.87 -2.34
C VAL A 37 21.40 -2.53 -2.72
N GLU A 38 21.47 -2.18 -4.00
CA GLU A 38 20.70 -1.06 -4.54
C GLU A 38 19.30 -1.54 -4.96
N HIS A 39 18.29 -0.70 -4.75
CA HIS A 39 16.94 -0.94 -5.25
C HIS A 39 16.33 0.35 -5.78
N THR A 40 15.29 0.21 -6.61
CA THR A 40 14.49 1.32 -7.08
C THR A 40 13.03 0.90 -7.05
N PHE A 41 12.19 1.71 -6.42
CA PHE A 41 10.75 1.54 -6.50
C PHE A 41 10.25 2.19 -7.79
N ILE A 42 9.53 1.42 -8.62
CA ILE A 42 8.93 1.91 -9.86
C ILE A 42 7.45 2.15 -9.59
N ASP A 43 7.09 3.42 -9.44
CA ASP A 43 5.72 3.86 -9.18
C ASP A 43 4.93 3.87 -10.49
N ILE A 44 4.03 2.90 -10.66
CA ILE A 44 3.10 2.81 -11.79
C ILE A 44 1.68 2.84 -11.20
N PRO A 45 1.06 4.03 -11.09
CA PRO A 45 -0.25 4.17 -10.48
C PRO A 45 -1.30 3.32 -11.18
N ASN A 46 -2.02 2.51 -10.40
CA ASN A 46 -3.26 1.88 -10.84
C ASN A 46 -4.45 2.66 -10.23
N PRO A 47 -5.37 3.19 -11.05
CA PRO A 47 -6.53 3.96 -10.57
C PRO A 47 -7.62 3.12 -9.89
N VAL A 48 -7.46 1.78 -9.83
CA VAL A 48 -8.42 0.83 -9.26
C VAL A 48 -8.03 0.42 -7.84
#